data_AF-A0A4R4BGL0-F1
#
_entry.id   AF-A0A4R4BGL0-F1
#
_cell.length_a   1.000
_cell.length_b   1.000
_cell.length_c   1.000
_cell.angle_alpha   90.00
_cell.angle_beta   90.00
_cell.angle_gamma   90.00
#
_symmetry.space_group_name_H-M   'P 1'
#
loop_
_entity.id
_entity.type
_entity.pdbx_description
1 polymer ?
#
loop_
_entity_poly.entity_id
_entity_poly.type
_entity_poly.pdbx_seq_one_letter_code
_entity_poly.pdbx_strand_id
1 'polypeptide(L)' 'MKWKREDIIFETIREAEVWADGVANEMYGRVFDGYETLDYKIAYALAFLLAQNREFNIYTNVEFNNDIEVYKVWITTR' A
#
# COMPACT_ATOMS: atom_id res chain seq x y z
N MET A 1 -4.61 -2.28 14.18
CA MET A 1 -4.39 -2.14 12.73
C MET A 1 -3.71 -3.41 12.27
N LYS A 2 -4.33 -4.17 11.38
CA LYS A 2 -3.71 -5.38 10.81
C LYS A 2 -2.80 -4.96 9.65
N TRP A 3 -1.59 -5.48 9.63
CA TRP A 3 -0.60 -5.16 8.60
C TRP A 3 -0.30 -6.39 7.75
N LYS A 4 -0.20 -6.19 6.43
CA LYS A 4 0.32 -7.16 5.46
C LYS A 4 1.64 -6.62 4.92
N ARG A 5 2.64 -7.49 4.80
CA ARG A 5 3.94 -7.15 4.22
C ARG A 5 4.28 -8.12 3.11
N GLU A 6 4.72 -7.59 1.97
CA GLU A 6 5.19 -8.36 0.83
C GLU A 6 6.44 -7.70 0.23
N ASP A 7 7.49 -8.49 0.05
CA ASP A 7 8.78 -8.03 -0.46
C ASP A 7 8.91 -8.26 -1.99
N ILE A 8 7.78 -8.22 -2.72
CA ILE A 8 7.75 -8.32 -4.18
C ILE A 8 8.17 -6.97 -4.78
N ILE A 9 9.03 -7.03 -5.81
CA ILE A 9 9.50 -5.87 -6.57
C ILE A 9 9.10 -6.10 -8.03
N PHE A 10 8.44 -5.13 -8.63
CA PHE A 10 8.11 -5.13 -10.04
C PHE A 10 9.08 -4.27 -10.85
N GLU A 11 9.28 -4.62 -12.12
CA GLU A 11 10.12 -3.84 -13.03
C GLU A 11 9.37 -2.57 -13.48
N THR A 12 8.07 -2.69 -13.74
CA THR A 12 7.27 -1.60 -14.32
C THR A 12 6.23 -1.06 -13.35
N ILE A 13 5.83 0.21 -13.56
CA ILE A 13 4.70 0.81 -12.85
C ILE A 13 3.39 0.07 -13.15
N ARG A 14 3.23 -0.44 -14.38
CA ARG A 14 2.01 -1.14 -14.81
C ARG A 14 1.78 -2.43 -14.03
N GLU A 15 2.82 -3.21 -13.78
CA GLU A 15 2.72 -4.42 -12.96
C GLU A 15 2.37 -4.07 -11.51
N ALA A 16 3.01 -3.04 -10.95
CA ALA A 16 2.73 -2.56 -9.61
C ALA A 16 1.28 -2.04 -9.44
N GLU A 17 0.73 -1.36 -10.45
CA GLU A 17 -0.68 -0.93 -10.47
C GLU A 17 -1.65 -2.12 -10.44
N VAL A 18 -1.39 -3.15 -11.25
CA VAL A 18 -2.23 -4.37 -11.28
C VAL A 18 -2.18 -5.08 -9.93
N TRP A 19 -1.00 -5.12 -9.30
CA TRP A 19 -0.86 -5.67 -7.94
C TRP A 19 -1.62 -4.84 -6.90
N ALA A 20 -1.45 -3.52 -6.94
CA ALA A 20 -2.06 -2.59 -6.00
C ALA A 20 -3.59 -2.63 -6.03
N ASP A 21 -4.21 -2.92 -7.18
CA ASP A 21 -5.67 -3.11 -7.28
C ASP A 21 -6.16 -4.29 -6.42
N GLY A 22 -5.43 -5.42 -6.47
CA GLY A 22 -5.71 -6.58 -5.60
C GLY A 22 -5.55 -6.25 -4.11
N VAL A 23 -4.46 -5.56 -3.76
CA VAL A 23 -4.19 -5.12 -2.38
C VAL A 23 -5.30 -4.17 -1.88
N ALA A 24 -5.73 -3.22 -2.70
CA ALA A 24 -6.81 -2.30 -2.37
C ALA A 24 -8.13 -3.05 -2.11
N ASN A 25 -8.46 -4.05 -2.91
CA ASN A 25 -9.65 -4.88 -2.70
C ASN A 25 -9.62 -5.63 -1.36
N GLU A 26 -8.47 -6.19 -0.96
CA GLU A 26 -8.31 -6.82 0.36
C GLU A 26 -8.47 -5.80 1.51
N MET A 27 -7.97 -4.57 1.33
CA MET A 27 -8.12 -3.48 2.31
C MET A 27 -9.57 -2.98 2.42
N TYR A 28 -10.27 -2.83 1.29
CA TYR A 28 -11.70 -2.52 1.27
C TYR A 28 -12.53 -3.60 1.96
N GLY A 29 -12.14 -4.87 1.78
CA GLY A 29 -12.71 -6.02 2.49
C GLY A 29 -12.31 -6.15 3.97
N ARG A 30 -11.50 -5.21 4.51
CA ARG A 30 -11.01 -5.21 5.90
C ARG A 30 -10.21 -6.46 6.29
N VAL A 31 -9.57 -7.11 5.33
CA VAL A 31 -8.66 -8.23 5.62
C VAL A 31 -7.47 -7.72 6.43
N PHE A 32 -6.94 -6.57 6.03
CA PHE A 32 -5.95 -5.78 6.75
C PHE A 32 -6.17 -4.28 6.50
N ASP A 33 -5.55 -3.44 7.33
CA ASP A 33 -5.72 -2.00 7.33
C ASP A 33 -4.47 -1.25 6.84
N GLY A 34 -3.31 -1.92 6.84
CA GLY A 34 -2.04 -1.36 6.42
C GLY A 34 -1.22 -2.34 5.60
N TYR A 35 -0.44 -1.80 4.66
CA TYR A 35 0.39 -2.52 3.72
C TYR A 35 1.82 -1.98 3.76
N GLU A 36 2.78 -2.88 3.87
CA GLU A 36 4.22 -2.59 3.82
C GLU A 36 4.83 -3.25 2.58
N THR A 37 5.69 -2.51 1.88
CA THR A 37 6.39 -3.02 0.70
C THR A 37 7.76 -2.36 0.54
N LEU A 38 8.67 -3.06 -0.12
CA LEU A 38 9.95 -2.52 -0.58
C LEU A 38 9.82 -1.85 -1.95
N ASP A 39 8.70 -2.03 -2.66
CA ASP A 39 8.48 -1.42 -3.97
C ASP A 39 7.67 -0.12 -3.85
N TYR A 40 8.37 1.01 -4.01
CA TYR A 40 7.76 2.33 -3.99
C TYR A 40 6.62 2.49 -5.02
N LYS A 41 6.67 1.75 -6.14
CA LYS A 41 5.67 1.81 -7.20
C LYS A 41 4.33 1.25 -6.71
N ILE A 42 4.37 0.15 -5.95
CA ILE A 42 3.17 -0.43 -5.34
C ILE A 42 2.58 0.55 -4.33
N ALA A 43 3.41 1.11 -3.44
CA ALA A 43 2.95 2.07 -2.43
C ALA A 43 2.32 3.31 -3.07
N TYR A 44 2.93 3.85 -4.13
CA TYR A 44 2.39 4.97 -4.89
C TYR A 44 1.03 4.65 -5.53
N ALA A 45 0.94 3.55 -6.27
CA ALA A 45 -0.30 3.15 -6.94
C ALA A 45 -1.42 2.87 -5.94
N LEU A 46 -1.10 2.15 -4.85
CA LEU A 46 -2.05 1.80 -3.80
C LEU A 46 -2.60 3.04 -3.10
N ALA A 47 -1.75 3.99 -2.72
CA ALA A 47 -2.18 5.23 -2.08
C ALA A 47 -3.17 6.01 -2.98
N PHE A 48 -2.87 6.09 -4.28
CA PHE A 48 -3.74 6.77 -5.25
C PHE A 48 -5.09 6.04 -5.44
N LEU A 49 -5.08 4.70 -5.52
CA LEU A 49 -6.30 3.90 -5.64
C LEU A 49 -7.19 4.05 -4.40
N LEU A 50 -6.63 3.93 -3.20
CA LEU A 50 -7.36 4.06 -1.93
C LEU A 50 -7.99 5.45 -1.77
N ALA A 51 -7.30 6.50 -2.23
CA ALA A 51 -7.78 7.87 -2.17
C ALA A 51 -9.04 8.14 -3.02
N GLN A 52 -9.39 7.25 -3.95
CA GLN A 52 -10.63 7.37 -4.72
C GLN A 52 -11.87 7.11 -3.86
N ASN A 53 -11.74 6.34 -2.77
CA ASN A 53 -12.82 6.11 -1.83
C ASN A 53 -12.77 7.16 -0.70
N ARG A 54 -13.81 8.01 -0.64
CA ARG A 54 -13.91 9.14 0.30
C ARG A 54 -14.21 8.76 1.75
N GLU A 55 -14.48 7.48 2.02
CA GLU A 55 -14.77 6.98 3.37
C GLU A 55 -13.49 6.76 4.21
N PHE A 56 -12.34 6.67 3.55
CA PHE A 56 -11.07 6.42 4.20
C PHE A 56 -10.26 7.69 4.42
N ASN A 57 -9.53 7.71 5.52
CA ASN A 57 -8.35 8.56 5.65
C ASN A 57 -7.13 7.72 5.28
N ILE A 58 -6.35 8.19 4.32
CA ILE A 58 -5.20 7.48 3.77
C ILE A 58 -3.94 8.12 4.34
N TYR A 59 -3.04 7.28 4.81
CA TYR A 59 -1.76 7.69 5.36
C TYR A 59 -0.64 6.93 4.68
N THR A 60 0.49 7.62 4.53
CA THR A 60 1.69 7.06 3.92
C THR A 60 2.90 7.41 4.77
N ASN A 61 3.88 6.51 4.84
CA ASN A 61 5.16 6.76 5.48
C ASN A 61 6.28 6.00 4.74
N VAL A 62 7.51 6.45 4.90
CA VAL A 62 8.71 5.74 4.45
C VAL A 62 9.63 5.61 5.65
N GLU A 63 9.92 4.37 6.03
CA GLU A 63 10.87 4.04 7.08
C GLU A 63 12.19 3.58 6.47
N PHE A 64 13.31 4.08 7.01
CA PHE A 64 14.65 3.63 6.66
C PHE A 64 15.13 2.65 7.72
N ASN A 65 15.35 1.40 7.34
CA ASN A 65 15.85 0.36 8.23
C ASN A 65 17.08 -0.30 7.62
N ASN A 66 18.25 -0.12 8.24
CA ASN A 66 19.53 -0.66 7.76
C ASN A 66 19.75 -0.41 6.25
N ASP A 67 19.61 0.85 5.83
CA ASP A 67 19.74 1.31 4.43
C ASP A 67 18.68 0.77 3.45
N ILE A 68 17.62 0.13 3.95
CA ILE A 68 16.48 -0.31 3.14
C ILE A 68 15.29 0.62 3.38
N GLU A 69 14.73 1.15 2.29
CA GLU A 69 13.48 1.91 2.31
C GLU A 69 12.28 0.96 2.36
N VAL A 70 11.45 1.11 3.39
CA VAL A 70 10.19 0.40 3.55
C VAL A 70 9.05 1.39 3.43
N TYR A 71 8.22 1.21 2.40
CA TYR A 71 7.08 2.07 2.13
C TYR A 71 5.84 1.50 2.81
N LYS A 72 5.12 2.36 3.53
CA LYS A 72 3.93 2.00 4.30
C LYS A 72 2.73 2.81 3.82
N VAL A 73 1.62 2.13 3.60
CA VAL A 73 0.32 2.73 3.25
C VAL A 73 -0.73 2.13 4.16
N TRP A 74 -1.55 2.95 4.81
CA TRP A 74 -2.64 2.44 5.63
C TRP A 74 -3.86 3.33 5.61
N ILE A 75 -5.01 2.74 5.95
CA ILE A 75 -6.30 3.41 6.01
C ILE A 75 -6.84 3.41 7.43
N THR A 76 -7.56 4.49 7.76
CA THR A 76 -8.50 4.50 8.89
C THR A 76 -9.88 4.89 8.40
N THR A 77 -10.92 4.54 9.15
CA THR A 77 -12.25 5.13 8.95
C THR A 77 -12.30 6.53 9.51
N ARG A 78 -13.07 7.40 8.86
CA ARG A 78 -13.50 8.66 9.46
C ARG A 78 -14.35 8.45 10.70
#